data_AF-A0A7K2VPB6-F1
#
_entry.id   AF-A0A7K2VPB6-F1
#
_cell.length_a   1.000
_cell.length_b   1.000
_cell.length_c   1.000
_cell.angle_alpha   90.00
_cell.angle_beta   90.00
_cell.angle_gamma   90.00
#
_symmetry.space_group_name_H-M   'P 1'
#
loop_
_entity.id
_entity.type
_entity.pdbx_description
1 polymer ?
#
loop_
_entity_poly.entity_id
_entity_poly.type
_entity_poly.pdbx_seq_one_letter_code
_entity_poly.pdbx_strand_id
1 'polypeptide(L)'
;MTTDTGAAVQERAELSERLWTAVMAKDESAAVREVFAAADAGAGRESLLLEVLGGVQRRVGTEWAADRISVAEEHAATAIIDRVIAALAHRVPAPAGMPDRPRITVACVDGEWHVLPARLLAEVLTGRGWQVDFLGAHTTTPHLIAHLHVTNPAAALLSASLPLHLPSAHTAVTAVQSIGIPVMVGGAAFGADGRYARLIGADAWAPDARAAAGLLADGLIRPEPTPRQQVDDLPHLADQEYTLIKGNRAALVRQGLADLEARWPGMRVYTEAQRERTAEDLAHIVDFLATALYVDDPELFTGFITWTAEILKARRVPPHSLRTGLDIMAGELHDFPRALGFLKAAAEALPATPATRPSPGPGMTA
;
A
#
# COMPACT_ATOMS: atom_id res chain seq x y z
N MET A 1 16.13 -9.34 21.79
CA MET A 1 14.79 -8.98 22.30
C MET A 1 14.99 -8.19 23.59
N THR A 2 15.22 -6.89 23.49
CA THR A 2 15.38 -6.00 24.65
C THR A 2 13.99 -5.72 25.21
N THR A 3 13.75 -6.09 26.46
CA THR A 3 12.55 -5.70 27.21
C THR A 3 12.54 -4.19 27.33
N ASP A 4 11.71 -3.54 26.53
CA ASP A 4 11.51 -2.10 26.59
C ASP A 4 10.85 -1.76 27.93
N THR A 5 11.51 -0.91 28.71
CA THR A 5 11.02 -0.54 30.05
C THR A 5 9.70 0.21 29.91
N GLY A 6 8.73 0.01 30.83
CA GLY A 6 7.43 0.68 30.76
C GLY A 6 7.51 2.21 30.68
N ALA A 7 8.56 2.82 31.26
CA ALA A 7 8.83 4.25 31.14
C ALA A 7 9.16 4.69 29.70
N ALA A 8 9.99 3.93 28.98
CA ALA A 8 10.37 4.26 27.59
C ALA A 8 9.18 4.12 26.62
N VAL A 9 8.28 3.16 26.86
CA VAL A 9 7.02 3.03 26.11
C VAL A 9 6.13 4.25 26.33
N GLN A 10 5.99 4.69 27.58
CA GLN A 10 5.19 5.86 27.94
C GLN A 10 5.75 7.15 27.32
N GLU A 11 7.06 7.37 27.39
CA GLU A 11 7.73 8.53 26.79
C GLU A 11 7.50 8.60 25.26
N ARG A 12 7.54 7.44 24.57
CA ARG A 12 7.27 7.38 23.12
C ARG A 12 5.81 7.64 22.79
N ALA A 13 4.87 7.19 23.62
CA ALA A 13 3.46 7.50 23.47
C ALA A 13 3.21 9.01 23.60
N GLU A 14 3.78 9.64 24.63
CA GLU A 14 3.68 11.09 24.83
C GLU A 14 4.31 11.89 23.69
N LEU A 15 5.47 11.47 23.20
CA LEU A 15 6.10 12.07 22.02
C LEU A 15 5.22 11.93 20.77
N SER A 16 4.58 10.78 20.59
CA SER A 16 3.67 10.54 19.46
C SER A 16 2.46 11.47 19.50
N GLU A 17 1.91 11.76 20.69
CA GLU A 17 0.82 12.73 20.85
C GLU A 17 1.25 14.17 20.58
N ARG A 18 2.45 14.57 21.04
CA ARG A 18 2.99 15.89 20.74
C ARG A 18 3.27 16.06 19.25
N LEU A 19 3.87 15.04 18.62
CA LEU A 19 4.10 15.03 17.18
C LEU A 19 2.78 15.08 16.40
N TRP A 20 1.79 14.26 16.77
CA TRP A 20 0.45 14.31 16.19
C TRP A 20 -0.13 15.72 16.23
N THR A 21 -0.06 16.37 17.40
CA THR A 21 -0.56 17.74 17.58
C THR A 21 0.12 18.74 16.64
N ALA A 22 1.45 18.68 16.53
CA ALA A 22 2.22 19.55 15.65
C ALA A 22 1.90 19.32 14.17
N VAL A 23 1.82 18.05 13.75
CA VAL A 23 1.52 17.67 12.36
C VAL A 23 0.11 18.12 11.96
N MET A 24 -0.90 17.90 12.82
CA MET A 24 -2.28 18.36 12.55
C MET A 24 -2.42 19.89 12.55
N ALA A 25 -1.61 20.58 13.36
CA ALA A 25 -1.52 22.04 13.34
C ALA A 25 -0.75 22.60 12.12
N LYS A 26 -0.20 21.73 11.26
CA LYS A 26 0.64 22.08 10.10
C LYS A 26 1.92 22.85 10.52
N ASP A 27 2.38 22.65 11.76
CA ASP A 27 3.59 23.27 12.29
C ASP A 27 4.77 22.30 12.13
N GLU A 28 5.38 22.33 10.94
CA GLU A 28 6.57 21.55 10.62
C GLU A 28 7.73 21.86 11.58
N SER A 29 7.90 23.13 11.96
CA SER A 29 8.99 23.53 12.85
C SER A 29 8.82 22.94 14.24
N ALA A 30 7.59 22.88 14.77
CA ALA A 30 7.30 22.18 16.02
C ALA A 30 7.53 20.68 15.89
N ALA A 31 7.05 20.05 14.81
CA ALA A 31 7.24 18.62 14.57
C ALA A 31 8.74 18.23 14.56
N VAL A 32 9.58 19.01 13.88
CA VAL A 32 11.03 18.83 13.87
C VAL A 32 11.62 19.01 15.26
N ARG A 33 11.23 20.08 16.00
CA ARG A 33 11.73 20.33 17.37
C ARG A 33 11.42 19.17 18.32
N GLU A 34 10.21 18.61 18.28
CA GLU A 34 9.82 17.48 19.14
C GLU A 34 10.70 16.25 18.91
N VAL A 35 10.91 15.88 17.63
CA VAL A 35 11.74 14.73 17.27
C VAL A 35 13.21 14.98 17.59
N PHE A 36 13.71 16.21 17.39
CA PHE A 36 15.10 16.56 17.71
C PHE A 36 15.35 16.56 19.21
N ALA A 37 14.44 17.11 20.02
CA ALA A 37 14.56 17.08 21.47
C ALA A 37 14.61 15.63 21.99
N ALA A 38 13.79 14.73 21.43
CA ALA A 38 13.81 13.32 21.78
C ALA A 38 15.13 12.64 21.36
N ALA A 39 15.64 12.93 20.16
CA ALA A 39 16.94 12.43 19.71
C ALA A 39 18.09 12.91 20.60
N ASP A 40 18.08 14.20 20.98
CA ASP A 40 19.09 14.81 21.86
C ASP A 40 19.02 14.26 23.30
N ALA A 41 17.84 13.82 23.73
CA ALA A 41 17.64 13.10 24.98
C ALA A 41 18.05 11.61 24.91
N GLY A 42 18.54 11.13 23.76
CA GLY A 42 19.06 9.78 23.57
C GLY A 42 18.06 8.76 23.04
N ALA A 43 16.89 9.18 22.56
CA ALA A 43 15.93 8.26 21.92
C ALA A 43 16.56 7.59 20.69
N GLY A 44 16.40 6.27 20.57
CA GLY A 44 16.97 5.50 19.47
C GLY A 44 16.39 5.89 18.11
N ARG A 45 17.28 6.09 17.12
CA ARG A 45 16.91 6.48 15.74
C ARG A 45 15.84 5.57 15.13
N GLU A 46 15.98 4.25 15.25
CA GLU A 46 14.99 3.32 14.70
C GLU A 46 13.62 3.42 15.38
N SER A 47 13.58 3.66 16.69
CA SER A 47 12.32 3.85 17.41
C SER A 47 11.64 5.17 17.02
N LEU A 48 12.40 6.25 16.86
CA LEU A 48 11.86 7.51 16.33
C LEU A 48 11.26 7.33 14.93
N LEU A 49 11.96 6.61 14.04
CA LEU A 49 11.50 6.35 12.67
C LEU A 49 10.26 5.44 12.62
N LEU A 50 10.29 4.29 13.28
CA LEU A 50 9.30 3.22 13.08
C LEU A 50 8.10 3.30 14.03
N GLU A 51 8.36 3.66 15.30
CA GLU A 51 7.35 3.65 16.35
C GLU A 51 6.68 5.01 16.50
N VAL A 52 7.44 6.10 16.38
CA VAL A 52 6.92 7.47 16.51
C VAL A 52 6.44 8.00 15.16
N LEU A 53 7.33 8.24 14.20
CA LEU A 53 6.98 8.79 12.88
C LEU A 53 6.06 7.83 12.10
N GLY A 54 6.46 6.56 12.00
CA GLY A 54 5.61 5.52 11.42
C GLY A 54 4.31 5.29 12.20
N GLY A 55 4.31 5.48 13.52
CA GLY A 55 3.11 5.40 14.35
C GLY A 55 2.11 6.52 14.06
N VAL A 56 2.58 7.76 13.99
CA VAL A 56 1.78 8.92 13.61
C VAL A 56 1.23 8.76 12.20
N GLN A 57 2.00 8.26 11.23
CA GLN A 57 1.48 7.97 9.88
C GLN A 57 0.34 6.95 9.90
N ARG A 58 0.46 5.86 10.67
CA ARG A 58 -0.63 4.88 10.80
C ARG A 58 -1.89 5.50 11.40
N ARG A 59 -1.73 6.40 12.37
CA ARG A 59 -2.84 7.18 12.93
C ARG A 59 -3.46 8.09 11.88
N VAL A 60 -2.66 8.83 11.10
CA VAL A 60 -3.13 9.66 9.98
C VAL A 60 -4.04 8.85 9.04
N GLY A 61 -3.61 7.65 8.61
CA GLY A 61 -4.44 6.78 7.77
C GLY A 61 -5.74 6.31 8.43
N THR A 62 -5.70 6.02 9.74
CA THR A 62 -6.89 5.61 10.52
C THR A 62 -7.91 6.74 10.65
N GLU A 63 -7.44 7.96 10.94
CA GLU A 63 -8.28 9.14 11.08
C GLU A 63 -8.91 9.55 9.74
N TRP A 64 -8.15 9.41 8.64
CA TRP A 64 -8.66 9.63 7.29
C TRP A 64 -9.72 8.60 6.89
N ALA A 65 -9.47 7.31 7.14
CA ALA A 65 -10.42 6.25 6.84
C ALA A 65 -11.76 6.49 7.58
N ALA A 66 -11.67 6.96 8.82
CA ALA A 66 -12.81 7.28 9.68
C ALA A 66 -13.46 8.66 9.42
N ASP A 67 -13.09 9.36 8.35
CA ASP A 67 -13.65 10.66 7.96
C ASP A 67 -13.48 11.76 9.04
N ARG A 68 -12.44 11.64 9.88
CA ARG A 68 -12.10 12.64 10.92
C ARG A 68 -11.09 13.67 10.45
N ILE A 69 -10.32 13.34 9.41
CA ILE A 69 -9.47 14.29 8.68
C ILE A 69 -9.71 14.12 7.18
N SER A 70 -9.57 15.22 6.44
CA SER A 70 -9.67 15.27 4.99
C SER A 70 -8.44 14.69 4.29
N VAL A 71 -8.58 14.38 3.00
CA VAL A 71 -7.45 13.99 2.14
C VAL A 71 -6.36 15.07 2.12
N ALA A 72 -6.74 16.35 2.14
CA ALA A 72 -5.77 17.45 2.14
C ALA A 72 -4.97 17.51 3.45
N GLU A 73 -5.59 17.18 4.59
CA GLU A 73 -4.91 17.08 5.89
C GLU A 73 -4.01 15.86 5.95
N GLU A 74 -4.43 14.72 5.41
CA GLU A 74 -3.60 13.52 5.24
C GLU A 74 -2.35 13.84 4.41
N HIS A 75 -2.51 14.43 3.21
CA HIS A 75 -1.37 14.83 2.37
C HIS A 75 -0.42 15.80 3.08
N ALA A 76 -0.96 16.82 3.77
CA ALA A 76 -0.15 17.78 4.52
C ALA A 76 0.61 17.11 5.65
N ALA A 77 -0.02 16.17 6.36
CA ALA A 77 0.58 15.42 7.44
C ALA A 77 1.73 14.53 6.93
N THR A 78 1.48 13.76 5.88
CA THR A 78 2.47 12.90 5.23
C THR A 78 3.68 13.72 4.72
N ALA A 79 3.43 14.89 4.12
CA ALA A 79 4.50 15.77 3.66
C ALA A 79 5.37 16.33 4.81
N ILE A 80 4.75 16.68 5.94
CA ILE A 80 5.50 17.10 7.14
C ILE A 80 6.31 15.92 7.69
N ILE A 81 5.73 14.73 7.81
CA ILE A 81 6.41 13.53 8.32
C ILE A 81 7.64 13.21 7.45
N ASP A 82 7.53 13.26 6.12
CA ASP A 82 8.67 13.04 5.22
C ASP A 82 9.80 14.07 5.45
N ARG A 83 9.46 15.35 5.65
CA ARG A 83 10.44 16.39 6.00
C ARG A 83 11.09 16.16 7.36
N VAL A 84 10.32 15.70 8.35
CA VAL A 84 10.88 15.34 9.67
C VAL A 84 11.85 14.17 9.55
N ILE A 85 11.54 13.15 8.74
CA ILE A 85 12.45 12.04 8.46
C ILE A 85 13.76 12.54 7.84
N ALA A 86 13.68 13.39 6.81
CA ALA A 86 14.86 13.97 6.18
C ALA A 86 15.68 14.82 7.17
N ALA A 87 15.03 15.63 7.99
CA ALA A 87 15.69 16.43 9.03
C ALA A 87 16.39 15.55 10.08
N LEU A 88 15.72 14.48 10.55
CA LEU A 88 16.30 13.52 11.49
C LEU A 88 17.51 12.80 10.90
N ALA A 89 17.46 12.47 9.60
CA ALA A 89 18.57 11.81 8.90
C ALA A 89 19.87 12.63 8.95
N HIS A 90 19.76 13.96 8.87
CA HIS A 90 20.89 14.88 8.98
C HIS A 90 21.29 15.20 10.44
N ARG A 91 20.33 15.22 11.37
CA ARG A 91 20.58 15.54 12.79
C ARG A 91 21.32 14.42 13.51
N VAL A 92 21.00 13.17 13.18
CA VAL A 92 21.64 11.96 13.70
C VAL A 92 22.26 11.22 12.52
N PRO A 93 23.41 11.68 11.99
CA PRO A 93 24.02 11.07 10.83
C PRO A 93 24.23 9.58 11.05
N ALA A 94 23.96 8.79 10.01
CA ALA A 94 24.39 7.41 10.01
C ALA A 94 25.92 7.33 10.15
N PRO A 95 26.45 6.22 10.69
CA PRO A 95 27.89 5.94 10.58
C PRO A 95 28.31 6.07 9.11
N ALA A 96 29.51 6.58 8.85
CA ALA A 96 30.09 6.52 7.51
C ALA A 96 29.95 5.08 7.02
N GLY A 97 29.35 4.88 5.83
CA GLY A 97 29.01 3.56 5.31
C GLY A 97 30.18 2.61 5.51
N MET A 98 29.91 1.47 6.15
CA MET A 98 31.00 0.53 6.46
C MET A 98 31.60 0.09 5.12
N PRO A 99 32.91 0.27 4.88
CA PRO A 99 33.51 0.03 3.57
C PRO A 99 33.28 -1.40 3.06
N ASP A 100 33.04 -2.35 3.97
CA ASP A 100 32.80 -3.76 3.66
C ASP A 100 31.32 -4.11 3.41
N ARG A 101 30.35 -3.20 3.66
CA ARG A 101 28.93 -3.49 3.42
C ARG A 101 28.58 -3.26 1.96
N PRO A 102 27.95 -4.24 1.29
CA PRO A 102 27.59 -4.10 -0.11
C PRO A 102 26.40 -3.13 -0.29
N ARG A 103 26.27 -2.65 -1.52
CA ARG A 103 25.20 -1.75 -1.94
C ARG A 103 23.85 -2.46 -1.99
N ILE A 104 22.79 -1.78 -1.57
CA ILE A 104 21.40 -2.26 -1.59
C ILE A 104 20.55 -1.25 -2.34
N THR A 105 19.65 -1.72 -3.20
CA THR A 105 18.65 -0.85 -3.84
C THR A 105 17.32 -0.99 -3.13
N VAL A 106 16.67 0.13 -2.81
CA VAL A 106 15.32 0.17 -2.23
C VAL A 106 14.41 0.98 -3.16
N ALA A 107 13.28 0.43 -3.57
CA ALA A 107 12.35 1.08 -4.50
C ALA A 107 10.90 0.70 -4.23
N CYS A 108 9.96 1.57 -4.58
CA CYS A 108 8.57 1.16 -4.74
C CYS A 108 8.37 0.56 -6.13
N VAL A 109 7.55 -0.49 -6.20
CA VAL A 109 7.23 -1.16 -7.47
C VAL A 109 6.49 -0.22 -8.44
N ASP A 110 6.43 -0.61 -9.70
CA ASP A 110 5.69 0.14 -10.72
C ASP A 110 4.22 0.34 -10.32
N GLY A 111 3.74 1.58 -10.48
CA GLY A 111 2.43 2.06 -10.03
C GLY A 111 2.35 2.49 -8.56
N GLU A 112 3.30 2.12 -7.70
CA GLU A 112 3.18 2.36 -6.25
C GLU A 112 3.71 3.74 -5.84
N TRP A 113 2.83 4.56 -5.26
CA TRP A 113 3.13 5.93 -4.83
C TRP A 113 3.34 6.07 -3.31
N HIS A 114 2.99 5.06 -2.52
CA HIS A 114 3.13 5.07 -1.06
C HIS A 114 4.59 4.84 -0.68
N VAL A 115 5.40 5.90 -0.79
CA VAL A 115 6.86 5.89 -0.68
C VAL A 115 7.38 5.80 0.77
N LEU A 116 6.56 6.22 1.75
CA LEU A 116 7.00 6.36 3.13
C LEU A 116 7.55 5.05 3.76
N PRO A 117 6.92 3.88 3.60
CA PRO A 117 7.47 2.62 4.11
C PRO A 117 8.85 2.29 3.55
N ALA A 118 9.04 2.50 2.24
CA ALA A 118 10.32 2.29 1.56
C ALA A 118 11.38 3.29 2.05
N ARG A 119 10.98 4.56 2.29
CA ARG A 119 11.85 5.59 2.86
C ARG A 119 12.30 5.22 4.28
N LEU A 120 11.38 4.80 5.14
CA LEU A 120 11.70 4.36 6.51
C LEU A 120 12.67 3.18 6.50
N LEU A 121 12.45 2.20 5.62
CA LEU A 121 13.39 1.09 5.41
C LEU A 121 14.78 1.59 5.00
N ALA A 122 14.86 2.48 4.01
CA ALA A 122 16.14 3.04 3.56
C ALA A 122 16.89 3.76 4.70
N GLU A 123 16.18 4.53 5.55
CA GLU A 123 16.78 5.23 6.69
C GLU A 123 17.25 4.30 7.81
N VAL A 124 16.55 3.17 8.02
CA VAL A 124 16.97 2.11 8.95
C VAL A 124 18.21 1.40 8.45
N LEU A 125 18.24 1.00 7.17
CA LEU A 125 19.40 0.34 6.56
C LEU A 125 20.62 1.26 6.55
N THR A 126 20.43 2.53 6.17
CA THR A 126 21.48 3.54 6.22
C THR A 126 22.00 3.71 7.65
N GLY A 127 21.10 3.79 8.65
CA GLY A 127 21.47 3.83 10.07
C GLY A 127 22.25 2.61 10.57
N ARG A 128 22.08 1.45 9.94
CA ARG A 128 22.85 0.21 10.18
C ARG A 128 24.14 0.11 9.34
N GLY A 129 24.51 1.17 8.64
CA GLY A 129 25.76 1.30 7.89
C GLY A 129 25.73 0.70 6.48
N TRP A 130 24.56 0.31 5.96
CA TRP A 130 24.42 -0.13 4.57
C TRP A 130 24.55 1.04 3.60
N GLN A 131 25.11 0.79 2.41
CA GLN A 131 25.04 1.73 1.30
C GLN A 131 23.71 1.53 0.57
N VAL A 132 22.81 2.52 0.64
CA VAL A 132 21.44 2.38 0.10
C VAL A 132 21.22 3.33 -1.07
N ASP A 133 20.84 2.78 -2.21
CA ASP A 133 20.26 3.53 -3.32
C ASP A 133 18.74 3.51 -3.18
N PHE A 134 18.17 4.64 -2.75
CA PHE A 134 16.73 4.79 -2.64
C PHE A 134 16.16 5.44 -3.91
N LEU A 135 15.38 4.68 -4.69
CA LEU A 135 14.86 5.12 -6.00
C LEU A 135 13.49 5.80 -5.91
N GLY A 136 12.84 5.77 -4.74
CA GLY A 136 11.58 6.45 -4.49
C GLY A 136 10.33 5.68 -4.95
N ALA A 137 9.28 6.44 -5.26
CA ALA A 137 8.00 5.93 -5.74
C ALA A 137 8.05 5.49 -7.20
N HIS A 138 7.09 4.65 -7.61
CA HIS A 138 6.77 4.39 -9.02
C HIS A 138 8.01 4.07 -9.89
N THR A 139 8.91 3.22 -9.39
CA THR A 139 10.10 2.83 -10.17
C THR A 139 9.69 1.75 -11.16
N THR A 140 9.51 2.11 -12.43
CA THR A 140 9.12 1.15 -13.46
C THR A 140 10.16 0.04 -13.59
N THR A 141 9.70 -1.18 -13.93
CA THR A 141 10.60 -2.35 -14.01
C THR A 141 11.80 -2.11 -14.94
N PRO A 142 11.64 -1.53 -16.16
CA PRO A 142 12.79 -1.26 -17.02
C PRO A 142 13.82 -0.31 -16.40
N HIS A 143 13.39 0.75 -15.70
CA HIS A 143 14.29 1.69 -15.04
C HIS A 143 14.99 1.07 -13.82
N LEU A 144 14.27 0.25 -13.05
CA LEU A 144 14.86 -0.55 -11.98
C LEU A 144 15.98 -1.44 -12.53
N ILE A 145 15.69 -2.24 -13.56
CA ILE A 145 16.68 -3.14 -14.16
C ILE A 145 17.89 -2.38 -14.73
N ALA A 146 17.69 -1.23 -15.36
CA ALA A 146 18.78 -0.39 -15.83
C ALA A 146 19.68 0.09 -14.67
N HIS A 147 19.10 0.54 -13.56
CA HIS A 147 19.85 0.94 -12.36
C HIS A 147 20.64 -0.22 -11.77
N LEU A 148 20.02 -1.39 -11.66
CA LEU A 148 20.62 -2.58 -11.08
C LEU A 148 21.81 -3.10 -11.91
N HIS A 149 21.76 -3.02 -13.24
CA HIS A 149 22.91 -3.36 -14.09
C HIS A 149 24.11 -2.45 -13.85
N VAL A 150 23.87 -1.15 -13.67
CA VAL A 150 24.94 -0.16 -13.46
C VAL A 150 25.55 -0.28 -12.06
N THR A 151 24.72 -0.51 -11.05
CA THR A 151 25.14 -0.46 -9.65
C THR A 151 25.50 -1.82 -9.05
N ASN A 152 25.05 -2.92 -9.67
CA ASN A 152 25.27 -4.31 -9.25
C ASN A 152 25.14 -4.51 -7.72
N PRO A 153 23.99 -4.15 -7.13
CA PRO A 153 23.80 -4.25 -5.68
C PRO A 153 23.77 -5.71 -5.23
N ALA A 154 24.00 -5.94 -3.94
CA ALA A 154 23.86 -7.26 -3.34
C ALA A 154 22.40 -7.73 -3.25
N ALA A 155 21.43 -6.81 -3.22
CA ALA A 155 20.00 -7.12 -3.25
C ALA A 155 19.17 -5.91 -3.69
N ALA A 156 17.98 -6.18 -4.22
CA ALA A 156 16.91 -5.20 -4.41
C ALA A 156 15.78 -5.43 -3.40
N LEU A 157 15.34 -4.38 -2.72
CA LEU A 157 14.26 -4.39 -1.75
C LEU A 157 13.08 -3.61 -2.33
N LEU A 158 11.98 -4.30 -2.62
CA LEU A 158 10.82 -3.73 -3.28
C LEU A 158 9.65 -3.55 -2.31
N SER A 159 9.08 -2.34 -2.30
CA SER A 159 7.97 -1.97 -1.44
C SER A 159 6.66 -1.88 -2.23
N ALA A 160 5.59 -2.43 -1.66
CA ALA A 160 4.21 -2.22 -2.11
C ALA A 160 3.25 -2.15 -0.91
N SER A 161 2.39 -1.14 -0.89
CA SER A 161 1.37 -0.89 0.13
C SER A 161 -0.02 -1.29 -0.35
N LEU A 162 -0.36 -1.07 -1.63
CA LEU A 162 -1.65 -1.48 -2.19
C LEU A 162 -1.54 -2.85 -2.88
N PRO A 163 -2.41 -3.83 -2.55
CA PRO A 163 -2.40 -5.14 -3.19
C PRO A 163 -2.54 -5.09 -4.72
N LEU A 164 -3.17 -4.05 -5.28
CA LEU A 164 -3.31 -3.88 -6.73
C LEU A 164 -1.98 -3.82 -7.50
N HIS A 165 -0.86 -3.57 -6.79
CA HIS A 165 0.48 -3.60 -7.36
C HIS A 165 1.15 -4.97 -7.32
N LEU A 166 0.51 -6.02 -6.78
CA LEU A 166 1.05 -7.38 -6.77
C LEU A 166 1.46 -7.89 -8.15
N PRO A 167 0.69 -7.67 -9.24
CA PRO A 167 1.14 -8.04 -10.58
C PRO A 167 2.40 -7.29 -11.04
N SER A 168 2.50 -5.98 -10.74
CA SER A 168 3.69 -5.19 -11.04
C SER A 168 4.90 -5.63 -10.20
N ALA A 169 4.66 -5.98 -8.93
CA ALA A 169 5.67 -6.53 -8.04
C ALA A 169 6.19 -7.88 -8.55
N HIS A 170 5.31 -8.76 -9.02
CA HIS A 170 5.69 -10.03 -9.62
C HIS A 170 6.57 -9.79 -10.86
N THR A 171 6.17 -8.90 -11.78
CA THR A 171 7.00 -8.53 -12.93
C THR A 171 8.40 -8.05 -12.52
N ALA A 172 8.48 -7.18 -11.50
CA ALA A 172 9.75 -6.68 -11.00
C ALA A 172 10.60 -7.78 -10.34
N VAL A 173 10.00 -8.64 -9.51
CA VAL A 173 10.66 -9.79 -8.86
C VAL A 173 11.29 -10.70 -9.92
N THR A 174 10.50 -11.15 -10.90
CA THR A 174 10.99 -12.01 -11.98
C THR A 174 12.13 -11.35 -12.76
N ALA A 175 12.00 -10.07 -13.08
CA ALA A 175 13.02 -9.33 -13.84
C ALA A 175 14.34 -9.18 -13.05
N VAL A 176 14.27 -8.85 -11.75
CA VAL A 176 15.44 -8.71 -10.88
C VAL A 176 16.16 -10.04 -10.71
N GLN A 177 15.42 -11.12 -10.51
CA GLN A 177 16.01 -12.45 -10.39
C GLN A 177 16.64 -12.94 -11.70
N SER A 178 16.08 -12.53 -12.86
CA SER A 178 16.63 -12.89 -14.17
C SER A 178 18.05 -12.35 -14.43
N ILE A 179 18.48 -11.33 -13.69
CA ILE A 179 19.83 -10.76 -13.74
C ILE A 179 20.71 -11.22 -12.57
N GLY A 180 20.25 -12.23 -11.80
CA GLY A 180 21.02 -12.86 -10.71
C GLY A 180 21.11 -12.04 -9.43
N ILE A 181 20.25 -11.03 -9.25
CA ILE A 181 20.19 -10.22 -8.03
C ILE A 181 19.08 -10.77 -7.12
N PRO A 182 19.35 -11.03 -5.83
CA PRO A 182 18.31 -11.40 -4.87
C PRO A 182 17.30 -10.26 -4.69
N VAL A 183 16.02 -10.61 -4.61
CA VAL A 183 14.93 -9.68 -4.36
C VAL A 183 14.20 -10.01 -3.06
N MET A 184 14.14 -9.01 -2.17
CA MET A 184 13.30 -9.04 -0.98
C MET A 184 12.11 -8.10 -1.20
N VAL A 185 10.93 -8.52 -0.78
CA VAL A 185 9.72 -7.68 -0.86
C VAL A 185 9.14 -7.38 0.52
N GLY A 186 8.45 -6.26 0.64
CA GLY A 186 7.80 -5.86 1.89
C GLY A 186 6.71 -4.80 1.68
N GLY A 187 6.00 -4.49 2.77
CA GLY A 187 4.83 -3.60 2.76
C GLY A 187 3.50 -4.34 2.80
N ALA A 188 2.43 -3.60 3.06
CA ALA A 188 1.11 -4.16 3.40
C ALA A 188 0.48 -4.96 2.25
N ALA A 189 0.88 -4.71 1.00
CA ALA A 189 0.36 -5.41 -0.17
C ALA A 189 0.64 -6.93 -0.12
N PHE A 190 1.71 -7.36 0.56
CA PHE A 190 2.16 -8.77 0.56
C PHE A 190 1.48 -9.66 1.62
N GLY A 191 0.50 -9.12 2.36
CA GLY A 191 -0.20 -9.83 3.43
C GLY A 191 0.59 -9.82 4.75
N ALA A 192 -0.13 -9.95 5.87
CA ALA A 192 0.45 -9.88 7.22
C ALA A 192 1.48 -10.98 7.52
N ASP A 193 1.39 -12.10 6.80
CA ASP A 193 2.24 -13.28 6.90
C ASP A 193 3.16 -13.45 5.68
N GLY A 194 3.17 -12.51 4.74
CA GLY A 194 3.95 -12.58 3.51
C GLY A 194 3.45 -13.60 2.48
N ARG A 195 2.19 -14.04 2.57
CA ARG A 195 1.64 -15.07 1.65
C ARG A 195 1.79 -14.72 0.17
N TYR A 196 1.56 -13.47 -0.22
CA TYR A 196 1.68 -13.08 -1.61
C TYR A 196 3.13 -12.94 -2.07
N ALA A 197 4.06 -12.63 -1.15
CA ALA A 197 5.49 -12.62 -1.47
C ALA A 197 6.00 -14.01 -1.86
N ARG A 198 5.56 -15.05 -1.13
CA ARG A 198 5.84 -16.46 -1.45
C ARG A 198 5.17 -16.87 -2.76
N LEU A 199 3.92 -16.46 -2.96
CA LEU A 199 3.15 -16.77 -4.16
C LEU A 199 3.82 -16.26 -5.45
N ILE A 200 4.38 -15.04 -5.43
CA ILE A 200 5.08 -14.46 -6.59
C ILE A 200 6.57 -14.85 -6.68
N GLY A 201 7.03 -15.77 -5.84
CA GLY A 201 8.39 -16.30 -5.90
C GLY A 201 9.50 -15.32 -5.49
N ALA A 202 9.23 -14.36 -4.59
CA ALA A 202 10.28 -13.50 -4.04
C ALA A 202 11.29 -14.30 -3.19
N ASP A 203 12.57 -13.94 -3.24
CA ASP A 203 13.63 -14.67 -2.50
C ASP A 203 13.50 -14.49 -0.98
N ALA A 204 12.95 -13.36 -0.55
CA ALA A 204 12.67 -13.07 0.85
C ALA A 204 11.48 -12.12 1.04
N TRP A 205 10.86 -12.19 2.21
CA TRP A 205 9.85 -11.24 2.67
C TRP A 205 10.20 -10.74 4.07
N ALA A 206 9.98 -9.45 4.32
CA ALA A 206 10.12 -8.86 5.64
C ALA A 206 8.85 -8.11 6.07
N PRO A 207 8.35 -8.33 7.30
CA PRO A 207 7.18 -7.61 7.83
C PRO A 207 7.48 -6.15 8.18
N ASP A 208 8.75 -5.82 8.47
CA ASP A 208 9.18 -4.47 8.83
C ASP A 208 10.66 -4.25 8.50
N ALA A 209 11.12 -3.00 8.67
CA ALA A 209 12.49 -2.58 8.37
C ALA A 209 13.55 -3.26 9.24
N ARG A 210 13.23 -3.62 10.50
CA ARG A 210 14.19 -4.29 11.40
C ARG A 210 14.40 -5.73 10.97
N ALA A 211 13.32 -6.42 10.61
CA ALA A 211 13.35 -7.77 10.05
C ALA A 211 14.08 -7.80 8.71
N ALA A 212 13.83 -6.85 7.81
CA ALA A 212 14.52 -6.72 6.53
C ALA A 212 16.04 -6.58 6.72
N ALA A 213 16.45 -5.72 7.67
CA ALA A 213 17.84 -5.53 7.99
C ALA A 213 18.49 -6.77 8.64
N GLY A 214 17.74 -7.58 9.38
CA GLY A 214 18.18 -8.86 9.92
C GLY A 214 18.45 -9.88 8.81
N LEU A 215 17.47 -10.09 7.93
CA LEU A 215 17.60 -11.00 6.78
C LEU A 215 18.75 -10.59 5.85
N LEU A 216 18.95 -9.29 5.63
CA LEU A 216 20.10 -8.80 4.86
C LEU A 216 21.44 -9.08 5.55
N ALA A 217 21.50 -9.00 6.88
CA ALA A 217 22.72 -9.28 7.63
C ALA A 217 23.06 -10.79 7.63
N ASP A 218 22.05 -11.65 7.62
CA ASP A 218 22.20 -13.11 7.50
C ASP A 218 22.64 -13.53 6.08
N GLY A 219 22.40 -12.66 5.09
CA GLY A 219 22.76 -12.85 3.69
C GLY A 219 21.63 -13.48 2.88
N LEU A 220 21.42 -12.96 1.66
CA LEU A 220 20.46 -13.52 0.71
C LEU A 220 21.16 -14.42 -0.30
N ILE A 221 20.51 -15.53 -0.65
CA ILE A 221 21.00 -16.46 -1.67
C ILE A 221 20.80 -15.80 -3.04
N ARG A 222 21.84 -15.81 -3.88
CA ARG A 222 21.73 -15.33 -5.26
C ARG A 222 20.92 -16.32 -6.09
N PRO A 223 19.85 -15.86 -6.79
CA PRO A 223 19.07 -16.74 -7.64
C PRO A 223 19.89 -17.13 -8.88
N GLU A 224 19.68 -18.36 -9.37
CA GLU A 224 20.20 -18.77 -10.67
C GLU A 224 19.42 -18.04 -11.78
N PRO A 225 20.09 -17.34 -12.72
CA PRO A 225 19.43 -16.65 -13.83
C PRO A 225 18.69 -17.65 -14.72
N THR A 226 17.40 -17.85 -14.46
CA THR A 226 16.55 -18.75 -15.23
C THR A 226 15.42 -17.94 -15.86
N PRO A 227 15.14 -18.10 -17.17
CA PRO A 227 13.96 -17.51 -17.78
C PRO A 227 12.71 -18.06 -17.08
N ARG A 228 11.96 -17.19 -16.42
CA ARG A 228 10.67 -17.50 -15.77
C ARG A 228 9.60 -16.58 -16.32
N GLN A 229 8.43 -17.13 -16.62
CA GLN A 229 7.24 -16.37 -16.98
C GLN A 229 6.25 -16.41 -15.82
N GLN A 230 5.42 -15.38 -15.67
CA GLN A 230 4.46 -15.29 -14.56
C GLN A 230 3.47 -16.46 -14.51
N VAL A 231 3.14 -17.05 -15.67
CA VAL A 231 2.26 -18.22 -15.78
C VAL A 231 2.91 -19.47 -15.19
N ASP A 232 4.24 -19.55 -15.17
CA ASP A 232 4.98 -20.67 -14.56
C ASP A 232 4.75 -20.69 -13.04
N ASP A 233 4.67 -19.51 -12.42
CA ASP A 233 4.42 -19.35 -10.99
C ASP A 233 2.92 -19.40 -10.64
N LEU A 234 2.04 -19.02 -11.58
CA LEU A 234 0.59 -18.85 -11.38
C LEU A 234 -0.22 -19.57 -12.47
N PRO A 235 -0.33 -20.91 -12.44
CA PRO A 235 -0.94 -21.70 -13.52
C PRO A 235 -2.44 -21.44 -13.71
N HIS A 236 -3.16 -20.97 -12.68
CA HIS A 236 -4.57 -20.60 -12.79
C HIS A 236 -4.82 -19.42 -13.74
N LEU A 237 -3.81 -18.60 -14.05
CA LEU A 237 -3.95 -17.51 -15.03
C LEU A 237 -4.21 -18.00 -16.47
N ALA A 238 -4.08 -19.32 -16.72
CA ALA A 238 -4.39 -19.93 -18.00
C ALA A 238 -5.87 -19.79 -18.42
N ASP A 239 -6.79 -19.55 -17.48
CA ASP A 239 -8.20 -19.28 -17.78
C ASP A 239 -8.46 -17.90 -18.42
N GLN A 240 -7.45 -17.03 -18.43
CA GLN A 240 -7.47 -15.67 -18.98
C GLN A 240 -8.47 -14.72 -18.32
N GLU A 241 -9.15 -15.08 -17.23
CA GLU A 241 -10.14 -14.19 -16.59
C GLU A 241 -9.48 -12.88 -16.13
N TYR A 242 -8.33 -12.99 -15.45
CA TYR A 242 -7.50 -11.83 -15.07
C TYR A 242 -7.16 -10.94 -16.27
N THR A 243 -6.64 -11.55 -17.34
CA THR A 243 -6.15 -10.84 -18.53
C THR A 243 -7.28 -10.11 -19.24
N LEU A 244 -8.43 -10.75 -19.40
CA LEU A 244 -9.60 -10.18 -20.06
C LEU A 244 -10.25 -9.08 -19.22
N ILE A 245 -10.40 -9.26 -17.91
CA ILE A 245 -10.96 -8.24 -17.02
C ILE A 245 -10.04 -7.02 -16.94
N LYS A 246 -8.73 -7.22 -16.75
CA LYS A 246 -7.75 -6.13 -16.74
C LYS A 246 -7.71 -5.39 -18.09
N GLY A 247 -7.72 -6.13 -19.20
CA GLY A 247 -7.72 -5.55 -20.55
C GLY A 247 -8.99 -4.76 -20.87
N ASN A 248 -10.14 -5.18 -20.34
CA ASN A 248 -11.44 -4.54 -20.57
C ASN A 248 -11.85 -3.56 -19.46
N ARG A 249 -10.96 -3.23 -18.51
CA ARG A 249 -11.22 -2.33 -17.37
C ARG A 249 -12.02 -1.09 -17.74
N ALA A 250 -11.57 -0.34 -18.75
CA ALA A 250 -12.23 0.90 -19.15
C ALA A 250 -13.65 0.67 -19.71
N ALA A 251 -13.89 -0.44 -20.40
CA ALA A 251 -15.21 -0.80 -20.89
C ALA A 251 -16.15 -1.22 -19.73
N LEU A 252 -15.65 -2.05 -18.81
CA LEU A 252 -16.39 -2.47 -17.61
C LEU A 252 -16.82 -1.28 -16.74
N VAL A 253 -15.91 -0.32 -16.51
CA VAL A 253 -16.24 0.89 -15.74
C VAL A 253 -17.29 1.74 -16.45
N ARG A 254 -17.15 1.96 -17.76
CA ARG A 254 -18.13 2.75 -18.53
C ARG A 254 -19.51 2.09 -18.53
N GLN A 255 -19.58 0.79 -18.77
CA GLN A 255 -20.83 0.05 -18.80
C GLN A 255 -21.46 0.00 -17.40
N GLY A 256 -20.66 -0.26 -16.36
CA GLY A 256 -21.10 -0.24 -14.98
C GLY A 256 -21.68 1.11 -14.55
N LEU A 257 -21.08 2.22 -15.00
CA LEU A 257 -21.59 3.57 -14.74
C LEU A 257 -22.95 3.81 -15.43
N ALA A 258 -23.09 3.38 -16.69
CA ALA A 258 -24.33 3.49 -17.45
C ALA A 258 -25.46 2.67 -16.81
N ASP A 259 -25.16 1.43 -16.41
CA ASP A 259 -26.08 0.54 -15.72
C ASP A 259 -26.51 1.09 -14.35
N LEU A 260 -25.57 1.69 -13.61
CA LEU A 260 -25.87 2.33 -12.33
C LEU A 260 -26.81 3.53 -12.52
N GLU A 261 -26.59 4.36 -13.55
CA GLU A 261 -27.48 5.48 -13.87
C GLU A 261 -28.88 5.02 -14.31
N ALA A 262 -28.97 3.87 -15.00
CA ALA A 262 -30.23 3.27 -15.40
C ALA A 262 -31.02 2.71 -14.21
N ARG A 263 -30.34 2.03 -13.26
CA ARG A 263 -30.95 1.39 -12.08
C ARG A 263 -31.19 2.35 -10.92
N TRP A 264 -30.43 3.45 -10.85
CA TRP A 264 -30.56 4.50 -9.82
C TRP A 264 -30.82 5.88 -10.46
N PRO A 265 -32.10 6.24 -10.69
CA PRO A 265 -32.45 7.54 -11.29
C PRO A 265 -31.94 8.76 -10.52
N GLY A 266 -31.63 8.62 -9.22
CA GLY A 266 -31.00 9.67 -8.40
C GLY A 266 -29.60 10.06 -8.87
N MET A 267 -28.95 9.23 -9.69
CA MET A 267 -27.63 9.55 -10.26
C MET A 267 -27.74 10.62 -11.37
N ARG A 268 -28.93 10.82 -11.95
CA ARG A 268 -29.16 11.81 -13.00
C ARG A 268 -28.89 13.24 -12.54
N VAL A 269 -29.03 13.52 -11.24
CA VAL A 269 -28.77 14.83 -10.63
C VAL A 269 -27.34 14.96 -10.10
N TYR A 270 -26.49 13.94 -10.27
CA TYR A 270 -25.09 14.03 -9.85
C TYR A 270 -24.36 15.09 -10.65
N THR A 271 -23.48 15.82 -9.95
CA THR A 271 -22.48 16.68 -10.59
C THR A 271 -21.47 15.83 -11.35
N GLU A 272 -20.73 16.46 -12.27
CA GLU A 272 -19.63 15.81 -13.00
C GLU A 272 -18.61 15.19 -12.04
N ALA A 273 -18.18 15.94 -11.01
CA ALA A 273 -17.27 15.44 -9.99
C ALA A 273 -17.82 14.23 -9.20
N GLN A 274 -19.13 14.15 -8.96
CA GLN A 274 -19.73 12.97 -8.32
C GLN A 274 -19.74 11.76 -9.24
N ARG A 275 -19.96 11.97 -10.55
CA ARG A 275 -19.89 10.91 -11.56
C ARG A 275 -18.46 10.39 -11.73
N GLU A 276 -17.47 11.29 -11.75
CA GLU A 276 -16.05 10.93 -11.79
C GLU A 276 -15.64 10.07 -10.59
N ARG A 277 -15.99 10.49 -9.37
CA ARG A 277 -15.73 9.68 -8.16
C ARG A 277 -16.39 8.31 -8.20
N THR A 278 -17.62 8.24 -8.70
CA THR A 278 -18.33 6.96 -8.86
C THR A 278 -17.62 6.05 -9.87
N ALA A 279 -17.11 6.63 -10.96
CA ALA A 279 -16.32 5.90 -11.94
C ALA A 279 -14.98 5.43 -11.35
N GLU A 280 -14.31 6.24 -10.53
CA GLU A 280 -13.10 5.87 -9.80
C GLU A 280 -13.35 4.70 -8.83
N ASP A 281 -14.45 4.74 -8.07
CA ASP A 281 -14.85 3.64 -7.18
C ASP A 281 -15.09 2.33 -7.94
N LEU A 282 -15.82 2.38 -9.06
CA LEU A 282 -16.02 1.23 -9.93
C LEU A 282 -14.68 0.71 -10.47
N ALA A 283 -13.78 1.63 -10.85
CA ALA A 283 -12.48 1.27 -11.38
C ALA A 283 -11.61 0.55 -10.32
N HIS A 284 -11.63 1.02 -9.08
CA HIS A 284 -11.00 0.32 -7.96
C HIS A 284 -11.61 -1.08 -7.73
N ILE A 285 -12.93 -1.23 -7.82
CA ILE A 285 -13.58 -2.54 -7.72
C ILE A 285 -13.05 -3.49 -8.80
N VAL A 286 -12.95 -3.03 -10.06
CA VAL A 286 -12.40 -3.85 -11.16
C VAL A 286 -10.93 -4.20 -10.90
N ASP A 287 -10.12 -3.24 -10.46
CA ASP A 287 -8.68 -3.45 -10.23
C ASP A 287 -8.42 -4.44 -9.08
N PHE A 288 -9.18 -4.35 -7.99
CA PHE A 288 -9.10 -5.29 -6.88
C PHE A 288 -9.65 -6.68 -7.24
N LEU A 289 -10.72 -6.76 -8.04
CA LEU A 289 -11.22 -8.04 -8.55
C LEU A 289 -10.17 -8.72 -9.44
N ALA A 290 -9.59 -7.97 -10.38
CA ALA A 290 -8.52 -8.49 -11.24
C ALA A 290 -7.33 -8.95 -10.41
N THR A 291 -6.92 -8.16 -9.41
CA THR A 291 -5.80 -8.54 -8.53
C THR A 291 -6.10 -9.79 -7.72
N ALA A 292 -7.31 -9.93 -7.17
CA ALA A 292 -7.71 -11.15 -6.47
C ALA A 292 -7.65 -12.36 -7.39
N LEU A 293 -8.15 -12.25 -8.63
CA LEU A 293 -8.03 -13.32 -9.64
C LEU A 293 -6.57 -13.63 -9.98
N TYR A 294 -5.71 -12.61 -9.98
CA TYR A 294 -4.29 -12.76 -10.23
C TYR A 294 -3.61 -13.64 -9.18
N VAL A 295 -3.92 -13.41 -7.89
CA VAL A 295 -3.35 -14.19 -6.77
C VAL A 295 -4.21 -15.39 -6.34
N ASP A 296 -5.33 -15.62 -7.03
CA ASP A 296 -6.35 -16.62 -6.69
C ASP A 296 -6.83 -16.56 -5.24
N ASP A 297 -7.06 -15.36 -4.72
CA ASP A 297 -7.48 -15.15 -3.33
C ASP A 297 -8.79 -14.34 -3.24
N PRO A 298 -9.95 -14.99 -3.02
CA PRO A 298 -11.22 -14.29 -2.83
C PRO A 298 -11.26 -13.44 -1.55
N GLU A 299 -10.44 -13.74 -0.53
CA GLU A 299 -10.37 -12.93 0.69
C GLU A 299 -9.76 -11.56 0.42
N LEU A 300 -8.85 -11.44 -0.56
CA LEU A 300 -8.29 -10.15 -0.97
C LEU A 300 -9.41 -9.21 -1.44
N PHE A 301 -10.26 -9.70 -2.35
CA PHE A 301 -11.36 -8.90 -2.88
C PHE A 301 -12.44 -8.64 -1.82
N THR A 302 -12.80 -9.66 -1.05
CA THR A 302 -13.80 -9.55 0.03
C THR A 302 -13.35 -8.56 1.12
N GLY A 303 -12.06 -8.59 1.48
CA GLY A 303 -11.45 -7.65 2.42
C GLY A 303 -11.50 -6.22 1.91
N PHE A 304 -11.19 -5.99 0.63
CA PHE A 304 -11.33 -4.67 0.00
C PHE A 304 -12.78 -4.17 0.05
N ILE A 305 -13.75 -5.01 -0.35
CA ILE A 305 -15.16 -4.62 -0.40
C ILE A 305 -15.71 -4.30 1.00
N THR A 306 -15.37 -5.09 2.02
CA THR A 306 -15.80 -4.84 3.41
C THR A 306 -15.13 -3.60 4.00
N TRP A 307 -13.85 -3.36 3.70
CA TRP A 307 -13.17 -2.12 4.08
C TRP A 307 -13.77 -0.89 3.41
N THR A 308 -14.06 -0.95 2.11
CA THR A 308 -14.75 0.11 1.36
C THR A 308 -16.12 0.39 1.97
N ALA A 309 -16.86 -0.65 2.39
CA ALA A 309 -18.15 -0.47 3.05
C ALA A 309 -18.04 0.35 4.35
N GLU A 310 -17.01 0.12 5.19
CA GLU A 310 -16.79 0.90 6.40
C GLU A 310 -16.37 2.35 6.09
N ILE A 311 -15.55 2.56 5.05
CA ILE A 311 -15.19 3.90 4.53
C ILE A 311 -16.41 4.69 4.08
N LEU A 312 -17.28 4.05 3.30
CA LEU A 312 -18.51 4.64 2.78
C LEU A 312 -19.48 4.96 3.91
N LYS A 313 -19.60 4.07 4.90
CA LYS A 313 -20.41 4.27 6.10
C LYS A 313 -19.92 5.45 6.94
N ALA A 314 -18.61 5.60 7.15
CA ALA A 314 -18.04 6.77 7.83
C ALA A 314 -18.43 8.08 7.11
N ARG A 315 -18.44 8.05 5.77
CA ARG A 315 -18.83 9.16 4.88
C ARG A 315 -20.33 9.28 4.62
N ARG A 316 -21.16 8.53 5.36
CA ARG A 316 -22.64 8.52 5.24
C ARG A 316 -23.18 8.14 3.85
N VAL A 317 -22.42 7.37 3.08
CA VAL A 317 -22.87 6.77 1.83
C VAL A 317 -23.60 5.46 2.13
N PRO A 318 -24.80 5.21 1.56
CA PRO A 318 -25.57 4.01 1.87
C PRO A 318 -24.85 2.70 1.48
N PRO A 319 -24.87 1.67 2.34
CA PRO A 319 -24.21 0.37 2.05
C PRO A 319 -24.78 -0.37 0.83
N HIS A 320 -26.04 -0.12 0.47
CA HIS A 320 -26.69 -0.76 -0.68
C HIS A 320 -26.08 -0.31 -2.03
N SER A 321 -25.42 0.85 -2.08
CA SER A 321 -24.75 1.33 -3.28
C SER A 321 -23.65 0.37 -3.73
N LEU A 322 -22.89 -0.18 -2.78
CA LEU A 322 -21.80 -1.11 -3.07
C LEU A 322 -22.33 -2.46 -3.56
N ARG A 323 -23.38 -2.99 -2.92
CA ARG A 323 -24.06 -4.21 -3.39
C ARG A 323 -24.59 -4.05 -4.82
N THR A 324 -25.20 -2.91 -5.13
CA THR A 324 -25.71 -2.62 -6.47
C THR A 324 -24.58 -2.62 -7.51
N GLY A 325 -23.43 -2.03 -7.18
CA GLY A 325 -22.23 -2.08 -8.04
C GLY A 325 -21.74 -3.51 -8.28
N LEU A 326 -21.72 -4.35 -7.25
CA LEU A 326 -21.33 -5.77 -7.38
C LEU A 326 -22.31 -6.55 -8.27
N ASP A 327 -23.62 -6.34 -8.12
CA ASP A 327 -24.64 -7.00 -8.94
C ASP A 327 -24.56 -6.57 -10.42
N ILE A 328 -24.22 -5.31 -10.69
CA ILE A 328 -23.96 -4.82 -12.05
C ILE A 328 -22.72 -5.52 -12.63
N MET A 329 -21.61 -5.52 -11.89
CA MET A 329 -20.37 -6.18 -12.31
C MET A 329 -20.57 -7.69 -12.56
N ALA A 330 -21.39 -8.36 -11.76
CA ALA A 330 -21.72 -9.77 -11.95
C ALA A 330 -22.52 -10.02 -13.25
N GLY A 331 -23.39 -9.09 -13.65
CA GLY A 331 -24.08 -9.15 -14.93
C GLY A 331 -23.12 -9.01 -16.12
N GLU A 332 -22.20 -8.04 -16.03
CA GLU A 332 -21.19 -7.80 -17.07
C GLU A 332 -20.17 -8.95 -17.18
N LEU A 333 -19.91 -9.66 -16.08
CA LEU A 333 -18.92 -10.72 -16.01
C LEU A 333 -19.54 -12.13 -15.99
N HIS A 334 -20.74 -12.31 -16.58
CA HIS A 334 -21.47 -13.57 -16.56
C HIS A 334 -20.73 -14.77 -17.20
N ASP A 335 -19.78 -14.51 -18.10
CA ASP A 335 -18.95 -15.54 -18.75
C ASP A 335 -17.67 -15.90 -17.96
N PHE A 336 -17.45 -15.29 -16.79
CA PHE A 336 -16.22 -15.42 -15.98
C PHE A 336 -16.52 -16.08 -14.62
N PRO A 337 -16.54 -17.43 -14.53
CA PRO A 337 -17.00 -18.15 -13.35
C PRO A 337 -16.20 -17.87 -12.07
N ARG A 338 -14.88 -17.68 -12.12
CA ARG A 338 -14.09 -17.32 -10.91
C ARG A 338 -14.42 -15.91 -10.46
N ALA A 339 -14.48 -14.95 -11.39
CA ALA A 339 -14.86 -13.58 -11.10
C ALA A 339 -16.25 -13.52 -10.44
N LEU A 340 -17.22 -14.28 -10.97
CA LEU A 340 -18.55 -14.42 -10.37
C LEU A 340 -18.50 -15.00 -8.96
N GLY A 341 -17.68 -16.03 -8.73
CA GLY A 341 -17.46 -16.60 -7.40
C GLY A 341 -16.95 -15.55 -6.41
N PHE A 342 -16.01 -14.71 -6.83
CA PHE A 342 -15.40 -13.69 -5.98
C PHE A 342 -16.37 -12.54 -5.70
N LEU A 343 -17.12 -12.09 -6.72
CA LEU A 343 -18.20 -11.11 -6.57
C LEU A 343 -19.28 -11.59 -5.60
N LYS A 344 -19.68 -12.86 -5.72
CA LYS A 344 -20.67 -13.47 -4.83
C LYS A 344 -20.16 -13.52 -3.38
N ALA A 345 -18.93 -14.01 -3.16
CA ALA A 345 -18.34 -14.07 -1.81
C ALA A 345 -18.26 -12.67 -1.17
N ALA A 346 -17.84 -11.66 -1.93
CA ALA A 346 -17.79 -10.29 -1.45
C ALA A 346 -19.19 -9.72 -1.14
N ALA A 347 -20.19 -10.01 -1.98
CA ALA A 347 -21.56 -9.60 -1.74
C ALA A 347 -22.18 -10.28 -0.50
N GLU A 348 -21.84 -11.54 -0.21
CA GLU A 348 -22.29 -12.27 0.99
C GLU A 348 -21.64 -11.73 2.27
N ALA A 349 -20.41 -11.22 2.19
CA ALA A 349 -19.70 -10.63 3.33
C ALA A 349 -20.18 -9.22 3.73
N LEU A 350 -20.90 -8.52 2.85
CA LEU A 350 -21.46 -7.21 3.17
C LEU A 350 -22.60 -7.32 4.20
N PRO A 351 -22.67 -6.43 5.21
CA PRO A 351 -23.72 -6.47 6.22
C PRO A 351 -25.11 -6.38 5.57
N ALA A 352 -26.05 -7.18 6.08
CA ALA A 352 -27.43 -7.18 5.60
C ALA A 352 -28.03 -5.76 5.75
N THR A 353 -28.59 -5.24 4.67
CA THR A 353 -29.25 -3.93 4.69
C THR A 353 -30.55 -4.05 5.50
N PRO A 354 -30.76 -3.26 6.58
CA PRO A 354 -32.09 -3.15 7.16
C PRO A 354 -33.03 -2.59 6.08
N ALA A 355 -34.24 -3.14 5.96
CA ALA A 355 -35.24 -2.62 5.04
C ALA A 355 -35.76 -1.23 5.50
N THR A 356 -34.94 -0.19 5.36
CA THR A 356 -35.35 1.20 5.64
C THR A 356 -35.69 1.89 4.33
N ARG A 357 -36.95 2.33 4.24
CA ARG A 357 -37.48 3.15 3.13
C ARG A 357 -36.55 4.32 2.82
N PRO A 358 -36.42 4.72 1.54
CA PRO A 358 -35.60 5.87 1.16
C PRO A 358 -36.18 7.12 1.84
N SER A 359 -35.39 7.71 2.74
CA SER A 359 -35.66 9.05 3.27
C SER A 359 -34.86 10.04 2.41
N PRO A 360 -35.46 11.13 1.91
CA PRO A 360 -34.75 12.11 1.09
C PRO A 360 -33.66 12.76 1.95
N GLY A 361 -32.40 12.64 1.53
CA GLY A 361 -31.27 13.28 2.21
C GLY A 361 -31.39 14.80 2.15
N PRO A 362 -30.90 15.54 3.17
CA PRO A 362 -30.90 16.99 3.14
C PRO A 362 -29.85 17.46 2.12
N GLY A 363 -30.24 18.36 1.22
CA GLY A 363 -29.32 19.06 0.34
C GLY A 363 -28.27 19.79 1.19
N MET A 364 -27.00 19.54 0.91
CA MET A 364 -25.88 20.16 1.61
C MET A 364 -25.28 21.23 0.70
N THR A 365 -25.58 22.48 1.02
CA THR A 365 -24.84 23.66 0.56
C THR A 365 -23.53 23.79 1.35
N ALA A 366 -22.47 24.11 0.61
CA ALA A 366 -21.14 24.61 1.02
C ALA A 366 -20.17 23.60 1.65
#